data_AF-A0A7S3A1B2-F1
#
_entry.id   AF-A0A7S3A1B2-F1
#
_cell.length_a   1.000
_cell.length_b   1.000
_cell.length_c   1.000
_cell.angle_alpha   90.00
_cell.angle_beta   90.00
_cell.angle_gamma   90.00
#
_symmetry.space_group_name_H-M   'P 1'
#
loop_
_entity.id
_entity.type
_entity.pdbx_description
1 polymer ?
#
loop_
_entity_poly.entity_id
_entity_poly.type
_entity_poly.pdbx_seq_one_letter_code
_entity_poly.pdbx_strand_id
1 'polypeptide(L)'
;FCLPILKPRDDRDAIRSAIKSGSRRFFAGTDSAPHPQCDKIEGAAGVFSAAAAVELYAEAFDEMDAMEHLEPFLSENGARFYGLELNHGSLSLKKTPKEVPKRIAIENSEEYIVPMKAGELLSWSVVGTG
;
A
#
# COMPACT_ATOMS: atom_id res chain seq x y z
N PHE A 1 -3.57 5.32 -14.10
CA PHE A 1 -2.15 4.96 -14.34
C PHE A 1 -1.25 5.76 -13.41
N CYS A 2 0.02 5.38 -13.27
CA CYS A 2 1.04 6.09 -12.50
C CYS A 2 2.38 6.12 -13.25
N LEU A 3 3.35 6.84 -12.70
CA LEU A 3 4.75 6.83 -13.10
C LEU A 3 5.59 6.37 -11.91
N PRO A 4 6.62 5.53 -12.10
CA PRO A 4 6.93 4.79 -13.33
C PRO A 4 5.76 3.89 -13.79
N ILE A 5 5.61 3.71 -15.10
CA ILE A 5 4.49 2.92 -15.65
C ILE A 5 4.62 1.45 -15.26
N LEU A 6 3.49 0.75 -15.11
CA LEU A 6 3.47 -0.69 -14.93
C LEU A 6 4.23 -1.40 -16.05
N LYS A 7 5.11 -2.31 -15.65
CA LYS A 7 6.03 -3.07 -16.50
C LYS A 7 5.54 -4.51 -16.69
N PRO A 8 6.19 -5.28 -17.59
CA PRO A 8 5.92 -6.70 -17.76
C PRO A 8 5.94 -7.51 -16.45
N ARG A 9 5.34 -8.70 -16.51
CA ARG A 9 5.23 -9.61 -15.37
C ARG A 9 6.59 -9.95 -14.76
N ASP A 10 7.63 -10.13 -15.58
CA ASP A 10 8.96 -10.50 -15.11
C ASP A 10 9.57 -9.43 -14.17
N ASP A 11 9.35 -8.15 -14.45
CA ASP A 11 9.77 -7.05 -13.56
C ASP A 11 9.04 -7.12 -12.22
N ARG A 12 7.73 -7.37 -12.25
CA ARG A 12 6.92 -7.54 -11.03
C ARG A 12 7.38 -8.74 -10.22
N ASP A 13 7.67 -9.85 -10.88
CA ASP A 13 8.09 -11.09 -10.22
C ASP A 13 9.51 -10.95 -9.64
N ALA A 14 10.39 -10.17 -10.28
CA ALA A 14 11.69 -9.78 -9.72
C ALA A 14 11.55 -8.93 -8.44
N ILE A 15 10.63 -7.96 -8.42
CA ILE A 15 10.31 -7.18 -7.21
C ILE A 15 9.79 -8.10 -6.10
N ARG A 16 8.84 -8.99 -6.43
CA ARG A 16 8.30 -9.96 -5.47
C ARG A 16 9.40 -10.86 -4.89
N SER A 17 10.33 -11.34 -5.72
CA SER A 17 11.48 -12.13 -5.27
C SER A 17 12.40 -11.34 -4.33
N ALA A 18 12.68 -10.07 -4.65
CA ALA A 18 13.51 -9.20 -3.83
C ALA A 18 12.89 -8.93 -2.45
N ILE A 19 11.56 -8.75 -2.39
CA ILE A 19 10.82 -8.62 -1.14
C ILE A 19 10.82 -9.93 -0.35
N LYS A 20 10.52 -11.06 -1.01
CA LYS A 20 10.51 -12.40 -0.40
C LYS A 20 11.89 -12.83 0.13
N SER A 21 12.98 -12.22 -0.33
CA SER A 21 14.32 -12.52 0.18
C SER A 21 14.58 -11.99 1.60
N GLY A 22 13.68 -11.18 2.17
CA GLY A 22 13.85 -10.55 3.49
C GLY A 22 15.00 -9.53 3.55
N SER A 23 15.44 -9.01 2.40
CA SER A 23 16.53 -8.04 2.34
C SER A 23 16.14 -6.72 3.02
N ARG A 24 17.00 -6.24 3.93
CA ARG A 24 16.79 -4.98 4.67
C ARG A 24 16.93 -3.72 3.82
N ARG A 25 17.28 -3.86 2.55
CA ARG A 25 17.45 -2.74 1.60
C ARG A 25 16.13 -2.31 0.94
N PHE A 26 15.07 -3.09 1.12
CA PHE A 26 13.74 -2.77 0.60
C PHE A 26 12.79 -2.47 1.76
N PHE A 27 12.03 -1.39 1.62
CA PHE A 27 11.06 -0.93 2.60
C PHE A 27 9.89 -0.26 1.90
N ALA A 28 8.78 -0.11 2.63
CA ALA A 28 7.54 0.42 2.10
C ALA A 28 7.67 1.88 1.64
N GLY A 29 7.10 2.16 0.48
CA GLY A 29 6.91 3.51 -0.04
C GLY A 29 5.67 3.47 -0.92
N THR A 30 4.55 4.02 -0.43
CA THR A 30 3.25 3.86 -1.10
C THR A 30 3.18 4.59 -2.43
N ASP A 31 3.96 5.66 -2.58
CA ASP A 31 3.83 6.64 -3.66
C ASP A 31 2.36 7.05 -3.87
N SER A 32 1.62 7.15 -2.76
CA SER A 32 0.19 7.42 -2.81
C SER A 32 -0.05 8.84 -3.31
N ALA A 33 -0.62 8.94 -4.51
CA ALA A 33 -0.82 10.20 -5.22
C ALA A 33 -2.33 10.41 -5.48
N PRO A 34 -3.04 11.10 -4.58
CA PRO A 34 -4.45 11.42 -4.77
C PRO A 34 -4.62 12.45 -5.88
N HIS A 35 -5.58 12.21 -6.76
CA HIS A 35 -6.05 13.16 -7.77
C HIS A 35 -7.57 13.19 -7.74
N PRO A 36 -8.21 14.37 -7.83
CA PRO A 36 -9.63 14.48 -8.14
C PRO A 36 -10.00 13.64 -9.36
N GLN A 37 -11.23 13.13 -9.39
CA GLN A 37 -11.67 12.25 -10.45
C GLN A 37 -11.60 12.93 -11.83
N CYS A 38 -11.92 14.21 -11.92
CA CYS A 38 -11.78 14.99 -13.15
C CYS A 38 -10.35 14.97 -13.70
N ASP A 39 -9.36 15.38 -12.89
CA ASP A 39 -7.94 15.37 -13.24
C ASP A 39 -7.47 13.96 -13.62
N LYS A 40 -8.01 12.94 -12.95
CA LYS A 40 -7.67 11.55 -13.23
C LYS A 40 -8.11 11.10 -14.62
N ILE A 41 -9.28 11.54 -15.05
CA ILE A 41 -9.83 11.29 -16.40
C ILE A 41 -9.01 12.05 -17.45
N GLU A 42 -8.52 13.25 -17.13
CA GLU A 42 -7.67 14.06 -18.02
C GLU A 42 -6.22 13.58 -18.12
N GLY A 43 -5.84 12.58 -17.32
CA GLY A 43 -4.57 11.89 -17.45
C GLY A 43 -3.54 12.25 -16.38
N ALA A 44 -3.96 12.71 -15.20
CA ALA A 44 -3.04 12.83 -14.07
C ALA A 44 -2.43 11.48 -13.68
N ALA A 45 -1.10 11.42 -13.58
CA ALA A 45 -0.37 10.21 -13.16
C ALA A 45 -0.38 10.07 -11.64
N GLY A 46 -0.79 8.92 -11.13
CA GLY A 46 -0.79 8.64 -9.68
C GLY A 46 -1.81 7.57 -9.29
N VAL A 47 -1.59 6.89 -8.17
CA VAL A 47 -2.58 5.94 -7.62
C VAL A 47 -2.76 6.27 -6.15
N PHE A 48 -4.00 6.43 -5.70
CA PHE A 48 -4.29 6.68 -4.30
C PHE A 48 -4.40 5.36 -3.53
N SER A 49 -3.30 4.95 -2.89
CA SER A 49 -3.20 3.69 -2.15
C SER A 49 -3.32 3.88 -0.63
N ALA A 50 -3.15 5.11 -0.12
CA ALA A 50 -3.12 5.39 1.33
C ALA A 50 -4.39 4.96 2.07
N ALA A 51 -5.56 4.90 1.40
CA ALA A 51 -6.82 4.46 2.01
C ALA A 51 -6.78 3.03 2.58
N ALA A 52 -5.90 2.17 2.06
CA ALA A 52 -5.79 0.77 2.48
C ALA A 52 -4.35 0.26 2.37
N ALA A 53 -3.35 1.13 2.57
CA ALA A 53 -1.96 0.83 2.25
C ALA A 53 -1.43 -0.41 2.98
N VAL A 54 -1.70 -0.51 4.29
CA VAL A 54 -1.22 -1.63 5.10
C VAL A 54 -1.88 -2.94 4.66
N GLU A 55 -3.19 -2.91 4.44
CA GLU A 55 -3.95 -4.07 3.96
C GLU A 55 -3.49 -4.54 2.56
N LEU A 56 -3.19 -3.61 1.65
CA LEU A 56 -2.65 -3.90 0.31
C LEU A 56 -1.28 -4.60 0.37
N TYR A 57 -0.38 -4.13 1.24
CA TYR A 57 0.90 -4.80 1.45
C TYR A 57 0.70 -6.18 2.10
N ALA A 58 -0.15 -6.28 3.12
CA ALA A 58 -0.43 -7.56 3.78
C ALA A 58 -0.94 -8.62 2.78
N GLU A 59 -1.87 -8.25 1.89
CA GLU A 59 -2.35 -9.14 0.84
C GLU A 59 -1.24 -9.57 -0.13
N ALA A 60 -0.38 -8.63 -0.56
CA ALA A 60 0.75 -8.97 -1.43
C ALA A 60 1.76 -9.91 -0.76
N PHE A 61 2.06 -9.73 0.53
CA PHE A 61 2.97 -10.59 1.29
C PHE A 61 2.38 -11.97 1.57
N ASP A 62 1.08 -12.04 1.84
CA ASP A 62 0.33 -13.29 2.03
C ASP A 62 0.28 -14.11 0.71
N GLU A 63 0.03 -13.46 -0.43
CA GLU A 63 0.12 -14.10 -1.76
C GLU A 63 1.54 -14.64 -2.08
N MET A 64 2.57 -14.06 -1.47
CA MET A 64 3.96 -14.49 -1.65
C MET A 64 4.37 -15.59 -0.67
N ASP A 65 3.53 -15.94 0.32
CA ASP A 65 3.91 -16.77 1.47
C ASP A 65 5.20 -16.22 2.10
N ALA A 66 5.14 -14.95 2.52
CA ALA A 66 6.28 -14.19 3.03
C ALA A 66 5.90 -13.24 4.18
N MET A 67 4.81 -13.51 4.90
CA MET A 67 4.27 -12.64 5.95
C MET A 67 5.28 -12.30 7.06
N GLU A 68 6.25 -13.18 7.31
CA GLU A 68 7.35 -12.99 8.25
C GLU A 68 8.26 -11.80 7.90
N HIS A 69 8.20 -11.30 6.66
CA HIS A 69 8.98 -10.13 6.21
C HIS A 69 8.17 -8.83 6.21
N LEU A 70 6.86 -8.88 6.50
CA LEU A 70 5.97 -7.73 6.40
C LEU A 70 6.34 -6.62 7.39
N GLU A 71 6.54 -6.96 8.67
CA GLU A 71 6.88 -5.96 9.70
C GLU A 71 8.22 -5.27 9.40
N PRO A 72 9.35 -5.99 9.17
CA PRO A 72 10.59 -5.34 8.80
C PRO A 72 10.45 -4.42 7.58
N PHE A 73 9.67 -4.83 6.58
CA PHE A 73 9.44 -4.03 5.38
C PHE A 73 8.62 -2.76 5.64
N LEU A 74 7.57 -2.83 6.48
CA LEU A 74 6.66 -1.72 6.75
C LEU A 74 7.20 -0.72 7.78
N SER A 75 7.99 -1.17 8.77
CA SER A 75 8.34 -0.34 9.93
C SER A 75 9.85 -0.22 10.19
N GLU A 76 10.62 -1.32 10.08
CA GLU A 76 12.01 -1.30 10.53
C GLU A 76 13.02 -0.85 9.48
N ASN A 77 12.95 -1.44 8.28
CA ASN A 77 13.98 -1.28 7.25
C ASN A 77 14.11 0.19 6.83
N GLY A 78 12.97 0.88 6.67
CA GLY A 78 12.95 2.31 6.38
C GLY A 78 13.51 3.16 7.51
N ALA A 79 13.06 2.94 8.75
CA ALA A 79 13.57 3.67 9.93
C ALA A 79 15.09 3.54 10.06
N ARG A 80 15.61 2.30 9.94
CA ARG A 80 17.06 2.03 9.98
C ARG A 80 17.81 2.70 8.83
N PHE A 81 17.25 2.68 7.62
CA PHE A 81 17.86 3.34 6.46
C PHE A 81 17.99 4.86 6.64
N TYR A 82 16.94 5.50 7.18
CA TYR A 82 16.93 6.94 7.44
C TYR A 82 17.60 7.35 8.77
N GLY A 83 18.10 6.39 9.57
CA GLY A 83 18.72 6.68 10.86
C GLY A 83 17.73 7.15 11.93
N LEU A 84 16.46 6.74 11.83
CA LEU A 84 15.39 7.07 12.77
C LEU A 84 15.24 5.98 13.84
N GLU A 85 14.69 6.36 15.00
CA GLU A 85 14.27 5.42 16.03
C GLU A 85 13.08 4.58 15.54
N LEU A 86 12.96 3.35 16.06
CA LEU A 86 11.81 2.50 15.78
C LEU A 86 10.57 3.03 16.50
N ASN A 87 9.41 2.86 15.87
CA ASN A 87 8.13 3.17 16.50
C ASN A 87 7.94 2.32 17.78
N HIS A 88 7.39 2.93 18.83
CA HIS A 88 7.04 2.22 20.06
C HIS A 88 5.62 1.62 20.04
N GLY A 89 4.76 2.13 19.14
CA GLY A 89 3.40 1.63 18.96
C GLY A 89 3.35 0.45 18.01
N SER A 90 2.20 -0.21 17.98
CA SER A 90 1.94 -1.38 17.14
C SER A 90 0.62 -1.25 16.39
N LEU A 91 0.49 -2.04 15.32
CA LEU A 91 -0.74 -2.17 14.56
C LEU A 91 -1.07 -3.65 14.42
N SER A 92 -2.32 -4.00 14.67
CA SER A 92 -2.80 -5.39 14.59
C SER A 92 -3.54 -5.63 13.28
N LEU A 93 -3.08 -6.64 12.54
CA LEU A 93 -3.68 -7.12 11.30
C LEU A 93 -4.46 -8.42 11.53
N LYS A 94 -5.64 -8.53 10.92
CA LYS A 94 -6.42 -9.76 10.91
C LYS A 94 -6.83 -10.12 9.48
N LYS A 95 -6.74 -11.40 9.14
CA LYS A 95 -7.22 -11.94 7.86
C LYS A 95 -8.75 -12.00 7.88
N THR A 96 -9.36 -10.85 7.67
CA THR A 96 -10.82 -10.66 7.64
C THR A 96 -11.13 -9.73 6.48
N PRO A 97 -12.05 -10.11 5.57
CA PRO A 97 -12.39 -9.29 4.43
C PRO A 97 -12.86 -7.88 4.82
N LYS A 98 -12.34 -6.87 4.12
CA LYS A 98 -12.76 -5.47 4.26
C LYS A 98 -12.91 -4.82 2.90
N GLU A 99 -14.06 -4.16 2.69
CA GLU A 99 -14.33 -3.43 1.46
C GLU A 99 -13.55 -2.11 1.45
N VAL A 100 -12.86 -1.83 0.35
CA VAL A 100 -12.23 -0.53 0.12
C VAL A 100 -13.34 0.47 -0.26
N PRO A 101 -13.39 1.67 0.33
CA PRO A 101 -14.35 2.69 -0.05
C PRO A 101 -14.35 2.94 -1.56
N LYS A 102 -15.53 3.06 -2.16
CA LYS A 102 -15.64 3.33 -3.61
C LYS A 102 -15.12 4.71 -4.00
N ARG A 103 -15.22 5.65 -3.07
CA ARG A 103 -14.88 7.07 -3.23
C ARG A 103 -14.41 7.63 -1.90
N ILE A 104 -13.52 8.60 -1.95
CA ILE A 104 -13.06 9.38 -0.81
C ILE A 104 -13.44 10.83 -1.08
N ALA A 105 -14.25 11.40 -0.18
CA ALA A 105 -14.72 12.77 -0.32
C ALA A 105 -13.56 13.76 -0.17
N ILE A 106 -13.62 14.84 -0.95
CA ILE A 106 -12.76 16.00 -0.77
C ILE A 106 -13.55 17.03 0.02
N GLU A 107 -12.96 17.56 1.09
CA GLU A 107 -13.65 18.53 1.95
C GLU A 107 -14.05 19.77 1.14
N ASN A 108 -15.30 20.22 1.31
CA ASN A 108 -15.89 21.37 0.61
C ASN A 108 -15.87 21.26 -0.93
N SER A 109 -15.97 20.04 -1.49
CA SER A 109 -16.05 19.81 -2.93
C SER A 109 -17.02 18.68 -3.27
N GLU A 110 -17.66 18.77 -4.44
CA GLU A 110 -18.46 17.68 -5.02
C GLU A 110 -17.57 16.65 -5.76
N GLU A 111 -16.29 16.97 -5.97
CA GLU A 111 -15.29 16.03 -6.48
C GLU A 111 -14.91 14.97 -5.44
N TYR A 112 -14.36 13.86 -5.92
CA TYR A 112 -13.90 12.77 -5.07
C TYR A 112 -12.63 12.13 -5.63
N ILE A 113 -11.93 11.39 -4.76
CA ILE A 113 -10.78 10.56 -5.14
C ILE A 113 -11.25 9.10 -5.23
N VAL A 114 -10.79 8.39 -6.26
CA VAL A 114 -10.99 6.94 -6.38
C VAL A 114 -9.74 6.22 -5.85
N PRO A 115 -9.84 5.46 -4.74
CA PRO A 115 -8.70 4.71 -4.22
C PRO A 115 -8.37 3.50 -5.10
N MET A 116 -7.15 2.98 -4.94
CA MET A 116 -6.76 1.68 -5.47
C MET A 116 -7.71 0.59 -4.94
N LYS A 117 -8.16 -0.31 -5.83
CA LYS A 117 -9.13 -1.37 -5.51
C LYS A 117 -10.48 -0.87 -4.96
N ALA A 118 -10.93 0.32 -5.37
CA ALA A 118 -12.21 0.91 -4.96
C ALA A 118 -13.40 -0.07 -5.11
N GLY A 119 -14.10 -0.34 -4.01
CA GLY A 119 -15.26 -1.26 -3.97
C GLY A 119 -14.92 -2.74 -3.98
N GLU A 120 -13.64 -3.12 -4.00
CA GLU A 120 -13.20 -4.50 -3.88
C GLU A 120 -13.01 -4.90 -2.40
N LEU A 121 -12.99 -6.21 -2.14
CA LEU A 121 -12.67 -6.78 -0.83
C LEU A 121 -11.18 -7.10 -0.74
N LEU A 122 -10.49 -6.56 0.26
CA LEU A 122 -9.15 -6.99 0.64
C LEU A 122 -9.23 -8.11 1.67
N SER A 123 -8.32 -9.07 1.58
CA SER A 123 -8.29 -10.24 2.47
C SER A 123 -7.87 -9.93 3.91
N TRP A 124 -7.24 -8.78 4.13
CA TRP A 124 -6.69 -8.33 5.40
C TRP A 124 -7.33 -7.03 5.87
N SER A 125 -7.37 -6.84 7.18
CA SER A 125 -7.90 -5.64 7.84
C SER A 125 -7.00 -5.20 8.99
N VAL A 126 -6.80 -3.90 9.13
CA VAL A 126 -6.33 -3.30 10.39
C VAL A 126 -7.47 -3.34 11.42
N VAL A 127 -7.21 -3.95 12.58
CA VAL A 127 -8.22 -4.14 13.64
C VAL A 127 -7.92 -3.40 14.94
N GLY A 128 -6.75 -2.77 15.05
CA GLY A 128 -6.39 -1.97 16.21
C GLY A 128 -4.98 -1.41 16.14
N THR A 129 -4.74 -0.41 16.97
CA THR A 129 -3.42 0.19 17.22
C THR A 129 -3.16 0.17 18.72
N GLY A 130 -1.94 -0.14 19.11
CA GLY A 130 -1.49 -0.22 20.50
C GLY A 130 -0.28 0.65 20.77
#